data_AF-A0A0B6YR10-F1
#
_entry.id   AF-A0A0B6YR10-F1
#
_cell.length_a   1.000
_cell.length_b   1.000
_cell.length_c   1.000
_cell.angle_alpha   90.00
_cell.angle_beta   90.00
_cell.angle_gamma   90.00
#
_symmetry.space_group_name_H-M   'P 1'
#
loop_
_entity.id
_entity.type
_entity.pdbx_description
1 polymer ?
#
loop_
_entity_poly.entity_id
_entity_poly.type
_entity_poly.pdbx_seq_one_letter_code
_entity_poly.pdbx_strand_id
1 'polypeptide(L)'
;GQAGTGKSDELGKLALSSQENFCMGGPGMIFSCETLRRMAPHISYCLRNLYTSHEDVEIGRCIRKFAGIQCTWSYEMQQILYQNYKEAAGSFKNSLKSKEVQEAISLHPVKDP
;
A
#
# COMPACT_ATOMS: atom_id res chain seq x y z
N GLY A 1 -1.67 -5.28 -3.46
CA GLY A 1 -0.92 -4.00 -3.40
C GLY A 1 0.56 -4.29 -3.41
N GLN A 2 1.38 -3.27 -3.58
CA GLN A 2 2.82 -3.41 -3.44
C GLN A 2 3.20 -3.43 -1.96
N ALA A 3 4.16 -4.25 -1.56
CA ALA A 3 4.63 -4.30 -0.17
C ALA A 3 5.52 -3.08 0.15
N GLY A 4 5.17 -2.33 1.19
CA GLY A 4 5.95 -1.23 1.73
C GLY A 4 6.46 -1.55 3.13
N THR A 5 7.69 -1.12 3.44
CA THR A 5 8.32 -1.30 4.77
C THR A 5 8.41 0.01 5.56
N GLY A 6 7.95 1.11 4.97
CA GLY A 6 8.22 2.45 5.49
C GLY A 6 9.69 2.84 5.29
N LYS A 7 9.99 4.13 5.52
CA LYS A 7 11.37 4.59 5.55
C LYS A 7 11.97 4.41 6.94
N SER A 8 13.27 4.18 7.00
CA SER A 8 14.02 3.90 8.25
C SER A 8 13.93 5.03 9.27
N ASP A 9 13.79 6.28 8.81
CA ASP A 9 13.62 7.50 9.59
C ASP A 9 12.20 7.67 10.18
N GLU A 10 11.26 6.81 9.79
CA GLU A 10 9.86 6.83 10.23
C GLU A 10 9.47 5.60 11.06
N LEU A 11 10.45 5.04 11.80
CA LEU A 11 10.25 3.88 12.67
C LEU A 11 9.18 4.17 13.74
N GLY A 12 8.16 3.32 13.83
CA GLY A 12 7.01 3.52 14.72
C GLY A 12 5.90 4.39 14.13
N LYS A 13 6.15 5.07 13.01
CA LYS A 13 5.12 5.68 12.16
C LYS A 13 4.85 4.75 10.97
N LEU A 14 5.60 4.93 9.89
CA LEU A 14 5.52 4.13 8.67
C LEU A 14 6.29 2.81 8.74
N ALA A 15 7.42 2.78 9.47
CA ALA A 15 8.19 1.56 9.63
C ALA A 15 7.57 0.67 10.72
N LEU A 16 7.09 -0.48 10.26
CA LEU A 16 6.71 -1.61 11.09
C LEU A 16 7.99 -2.33 11.59
N SER A 17 7.88 -3.36 12.43
CA SER A 17 9.09 -4.11 12.84
C SER A 17 9.86 -4.63 11.62
N SER A 18 11.15 -4.98 11.75
CA SER A 18 12.01 -5.34 10.60
C SER A 18 11.51 -6.51 9.74
N GLN A 19 10.49 -7.24 10.18
CA GLN A 19 9.86 -8.35 9.48
C GLN A 19 8.43 -8.03 9.00
N GLU A 20 7.93 -6.84 9.28
CA GLU A 20 6.57 -6.42 8.99
C GLU A 20 6.53 -5.50 7.77
N ASN A 21 5.42 -5.58 7.03
CA ASN A 21 5.14 -4.72 5.90
C ASN A 21 3.66 -4.35 5.87
N PHE A 22 3.32 -3.38 5.03
CA PHE A 22 1.95 -3.02 4.71
C PHE A 22 1.76 -3.04 3.19
N CYS A 23 0.52 -3.08 2.73
CA CYS A 23 0.22 -2.92 1.31
C CYS A 23 0.09 -1.44 1.01
N MET A 24 0.93 -0.90 0.14
CA MET A 24 0.85 0.50 -0.27
C MET A 24 -0.48 0.76 -0.98
N GLY A 25 -1.18 1.80 -0.52
CA GLY A 25 -2.54 2.10 -0.98
C GLY A 25 -2.60 2.79 -2.33
N GLY A 26 -1.52 3.48 -2.72
CA GLY A 26 -1.52 4.44 -3.81
C GLY A 26 -2.04 3.89 -5.15
N PRO A 27 -1.41 2.86 -5.73
CA PRO A 27 -1.90 2.22 -6.95
C PRO A 27 -3.07 1.25 -6.68
N GLY A 28 -3.46 1.03 -5.43
CA GLY A 28 -4.56 0.14 -5.02
C GLY A 28 -4.12 -1.14 -4.32
N MET A 29 -5.10 -1.80 -3.69
CA MET A 29 -4.92 -3.03 -2.95
C MET A 29 -5.99 -4.05 -3.33
N ILE A 30 -5.62 -5.32 -3.30
CA ILE A 30 -6.52 -6.45 -3.56
C ILE A 30 -6.39 -7.38 -2.36
N PHE A 31 -7.52 -7.78 -1.80
CA PHE A 31 -7.61 -8.68 -0.67
C PHE A 31 -8.50 -9.87 -1.03
N SER A 32 -8.18 -11.05 -0.49
CA SER A 32 -9.06 -12.20 -0.63
C SER A 32 -10.35 -11.97 0.19
N CYS A 33 -11.42 -12.65 -0.18
CA CYS A 33 -12.67 -12.61 0.58
C CYS A 33 -12.46 -13.05 2.04
N GLU A 34 -11.57 -14.02 2.29
CA GLU A 34 -11.27 -14.48 3.64
C GLU A 34 -10.56 -13.41 4.48
N THR A 35 -9.63 -12.67 3.90
CA THR A 35 -8.98 -11.53 4.56
C THR A 35 -10.00 -10.48 4.97
N LEU A 36 -10.90 -10.11 4.05
CA LEU A 36 -11.96 -9.14 4.32
C LEU A 36 -12.94 -9.65 5.37
N ARG A 37 -13.35 -10.93 5.31
CA ARG A 37 -14.26 -11.55 6.28
C ARG A 37 -13.71 -11.50 7.71
N ARG A 38 -12.40 -11.68 7.88
CA ARG A 38 -11.73 -11.60 9.18
C ARG A 38 -11.53 -10.17 9.68
N MET A 39 -11.14 -9.25 8.80
CA MET A 39 -10.80 -7.88 9.18
C MET A 39 -12.04 -6.97 9.33
N ALA A 40 -12.97 -7.03 8.38
CA ALA A 40 -14.08 -6.06 8.26
C ALA A 40 -14.95 -5.91 9.52
N PRO A 41 -15.30 -6.98 10.27
CA PRO A 41 -16.05 -6.84 11.52
C PRO A 41 -15.36 -5.98 12.59
N HIS A 42 -14.04 -5.81 12.49
CA HIS A 42 -13.22 -5.08 13.45
C HIS A 42 -12.79 -3.69 12.95
N ILE A 43 -13.30 -3.22 11.80
CA ILE A 43 -12.87 -1.95 11.21
C ILE A 43 -13.13 -0.76 12.13
N SER A 44 -14.26 -0.75 12.85
CA SER A 44 -14.59 0.27 13.84
C SER A 44 -13.60 0.31 15.00
N TYR A 45 -13.06 -0.85 15.40
CA TYR A 45 -12.00 -0.90 16.40
C TYR A 45 -10.70 -0.32 15.84
N CYS A 46 -10.31 -0.71 14.62
CA CYS A 46 -9.09 -0.21 13.98
C CYS A 46 -9.11 1.32 13.81
N LEU A 47 -10.24 1.89 13.35
CA LEU A 47 -10.41 3.34 13.18
C LEU A 47 -10.30 4.14 14.48
N ARG A 48 -10.60 3.54 15.64
CA ARG A 48 -10.48 4.19 16.96
C ARG A 48 -9.11 3.98 17.61
N ASN A 49 -8.28 3.10 17.05
CA ASN A 49 -6.98 2.70 17.61
C ASN A 49 -5.87 2.83 16.56
N LEU A 50 -5.85 3.98 15.86
CA LEU A 50 -4.83 4.30 14.87
C LEU A 50 -3.53 4.69 15.57
N TYR A 51 -2.41 4.17 15.07
CA TYR A 51 -1.07 4.54 15.53
C TYR A 51 -0.51 5.73 14.76
N THR A 52 -0.97 5.90 13.51
CA THR A 52 -0.48 6.92 12.59
C THR A 52 -1.60 7.53 11.75
N SER A 53 -1.27 8.58 11.03
CA SER A 53 -2.13 9.17 10.01
C SER A 53 -2.05 8.48 8.64
N HIS A 54 -1.20 7.45 8.48
CA HIS A 54 -1.00 6.78 7.20
C HIS A 54 -1.99 5.64 7.04
N GLU A 55 -3.00 5.85 6.19
CA GLU A 55 -4.14 4.96 6.02
C GLU A 55 -3.76 3.54 5.59
N ASP A 56 -2.77 3.40 4.72
CA ASP A 56 -2.34 2.10 4.19
C ASP A 56 -1.53 1.29 5.22
N VAL A 57 -0.74 1.98 6.06
CA VAL A 57 -0.09 1.40 7.23
C VAL A 57 -1.11 0.87 8.23
N GLU A 58 -2.14 1.67 8.56
CA GLU A 58 -3.14 1.29 9.56
C GLU A 58 -4.06 0.17 9.06
N ILE A 59 -4.38 0.14 7.76
CA ILE A 59 -5.04 -1.02 7.13
C ILE A 59 -4.15 -2.27 7.28
N GLY A 60 -2.85 -2.15 7.01
CA GLY A 60 -1.88 -3.23 7.21
C GLY A 60 -1.84 -3.75 8.65
N ARG A 61 -1.81 -2.85 9.64
CA ARG A 61 -1.89 -3.21 11.07
C ARG A 61 -3.20 -3.93 11.42
N CYS A 62 -4.32 -3.45 10.90
CA CYS A 62 -5.64 -4.04 11.12
C CYS A 62 -5.74 -5.47 10.55
N ILE A 63 -5.28 -5.66 9.30
CA ILE A 63 -5.23 -6.98 8.64
C ILE A 63 -4.32 -7.93 9.41
N ARG A 64 -3.14 -7.47 9.82
CA ARG A 64 -2.23 -8.32 10.60
C ARG A 64 -2.83 -8.74 11.93
N LYS A 65 -3.51 -7.83 12.63
CA LYS A 65 -4.14 -8.11 13.91
C LYS A 65 -5.29 -9.11 13.82
N PHE A 66 -6.18 -8.96 12.82
CA PHE A 66 -7.42 -9.74 12.77
C PHE A 66 -7.42 -10.88 11.75
N ALA A 67 -6.62 -10.79 10.69
CA ALA A 67 -6.46 -11.85 9.70
C ALA A 67 -5.15 -12.65 9.85
N GLY A 68 -4.18 -12.15 10.62
CA GLY A 68 -2.92 -12.87 10.90
C GLY A 68 -1.96 -12.93 9.71
N ILE A 69 -2.15 -12.08 8.71
CA ILE A 69 -1.34 -12.02 7.50
C ILE A 69 -0.81 -10.61 7.26
N GLN A 70 0.20 -10.49 6.40
CA GLN A 70 0.78 -9.22 5.96
C GLN A 70 0.69 -9.09 4.44
N CYS A 71 1.19 -7.98 3.88
CA CYS A 71 1.21 -7.81 2.44
C CYS A 71 2.14 -8.84 1.78
N THR A 72 1.67 -9.47 0.72
CA THR A 72 2.49 -10.41 -0.07
C THR A 72 3.62 -9.66 -0.76
N TRP A 73 4.83 -10.20 -0.64
CA TRP A 73 5.97 -9.77 -1.45
C TRP A 73 5.82 -10.32 -2.87
N SER A 74 5.12 -9.58 -3.73
CA SER A 74 4.99 -9.91 -5.15
C SER A 74 5.64 -8.83 -6.01
N TYR A 75 6.70 -9.22 -6.72
CA TYR A 75 7.42 -8.34 -7.66
C TYR A 75 6.55 -7.96 -8.86
N GLU A 76 5.70 -8.88 -9.32
CA GLU A 76 4.78 -8.63 -10.44
C GLU A 76 3.78 -7.52 -10.13
N MET A 77 3.35 -7.42 -8.86
CA MET A 77 2.43 -6.37 -8.42
C MET A 77 3.04 -4.97 -8.55
N GLN A 78 4.37 -4.83 -8.62
CA GLN A 78 5.01 -3.55 -8.88
C GLN A 78 4.75 -3.04 -10.30
N GLN A 79 4.56 -3.93 -11.27
CA GLN A 79 4.24 -3.57 -12.66
C GLN A 79 2.73 -3.41 -12.87
N ILE A 80 1.92 -4.28 -12.26
CA ILE A 80 0.46 -4.28 -12.44
C ILE A 80 -0.21 -3.10 -11.72
N LEU A 81 0.18 -2.85 -10.47
CA LEU A 81 -0.34 -1.75 -9.66
C LEU A 81 0.79 -0.73 -9.52
N TYR A 82 1.03 0.04 -10.56
CA TYR A 82 2.28 0.78 -10.74
C TYR A 82 2.32 2.10 -9.95
N GLN A 83 3.41 2.27 -9.21
CA GLN A 83 3.78 3.48 -8.50
C GLN A 83 5.01 4.07 -9.16
N ASN A 84 4.91 5.30 -9.67
CA ASN A 84 6.04 5.97 -10.26
C ASN A 84 6.92 6.61 -9.15
N TYR A 85 8.01 5.93 -8.81
CA TYR A 85 9.04 6.45 -7.91
C TYR A 85 10.14 7.24 -8.62
N LYS A 86 10.15 7.25 -9.97
CA LYS A 86 11.20 7.91 -10.77
C LYS A 86 10.99 9.43 -10.82
N GLU A 87 9.75 9.89 -10.67
CA GLU A 87 9.39 11.31 -10.74
C GLU A 87 9.04 11.84 -9.34
N ALA A 88 9.73 12.93 -8.93
CA ALA A 88 9.58 13.50 -7.59
C ALA A 88 8.30 14.35 -7.42
N ALA A 89 7.84 15.03 -8.46
CA ALA A 89 6.65 15.89 -8.46
C ALA A 89 5.85 15.70 -9.75
N GLY A 90 4.54 15.48 -9.63
CA GLY A 90 3.67 15.19 -10.78
C GLY A 90 4.00 13.84 -11.41
N SER A 91 3.51 12.76 -10.78
CA SER A 91 3.61 11.39 -11.30
C SER A 91 3.18 11.35 -12.78
N PHE A 92 3.97 10.74 -13.64
CA PHE A 92 3.67 10.53 -15.06
C PHE A 92 3.68 11.76 -15.98
N LYS A 93 4.08 12.95 -15.54
CA LYS A 93 4.07 14.15 -16.41
C LYS A 93 4.84 13.95 -17.71
N ASN A 94 5.96 13.24 -17.67
CA ASN A 94 6.80 12.98 -18.84
C ASN A 94 6.83 11.50 -19.28
N SER A 95 6.15 10.61 -18.57
CA SER A 95 6.27 9.15 -18.75
C SER A 95 4.96 8.43 -19.08
N LEU A 96 3.87 9.13 -19.39
CA LEU A 96 2.60 8.50 -19.80
C LEU A 96 2.71 7.50 -20.96
N LYS A 97 3.72 7.65 -21.84
CA LYS A 97 3.93 6.75 -22.98
C LYS A 97 4.87 5.58 -22.67
N SER A 98 5.33 5.43 -21.43
CA SER A 98 6.27 4.37 -21.06
C SER A 98 5.61 2.99 -21.11
N LYS A 99 6.45 1.95 -21.23
CA LYS A 99 5.98 0.56 -21.24
C LYS A 99 5.31 0.19 -19.91
N GLU A 100 5.85 0.68 -18.79
CA GLU A 100 5.29 0.46 -17.45
C GLU A 100 3.86 0.99 -17.33
N VAL A 101 3.55 2.13 -17.95
CA VAL A 101 2.18 2.69 -17.99
C VAL A 101 1.25 1.83 -18.85
N GLN A 102 1.73 1.32 -19.98
CA GLN A 102 0.94 0.50 -20.90
C GLN A 102 0.60 -0.89 -20.32
N GLU A 103 1.46 -1.44 -19.47
CA GLU A 103 1.28 -2.75 -18.85
C GLU A 103 0.54 -2.69 -17.51
N ALA A 104 0.47 -1.51 -16.89
CA ALA A 104 -0.20 -1.33 -15.61
C ALA A 104 -1.73 -1.38 -15.72
N ILE A 105 -2.37 -1.98 -14.74
CA ILE A 105 -3.84 -1.97 -14.56
C ILE A 105 -4.26 -0.72 -13.77
N SER A 106 -3.43 -0.30 -12.81
CA SER A 106 -3.71 0.86 -11.97
C SER A 106 -2.44 1.67 -11.73
N LEU A 107 -2.58 2.99 -11.68
CA LEU A 107 -1.52 3.95 -11.55
C LEU A 107 -1.79 4.84 -10.33
N HIS A 108 -0.79 5.10 -9.50
CA HIS A 108 -0.94 6.11 -8.44
C HIS A 108 -0.87 7.53 -9.02
N PRO A 109 -1.82 8.42 -8.66
CA PRO A 109 -2.18 9.54 -9.53
C PRO A 109 -1.11 10.61 -9.68
N VAL A 110 -1.35 11.41 -10.72
CA VAL A 110 -0.72 12.70 -10.96
C VAL A 110 -1.13 13.65 -9.83
N LYS A 111 -0.18 14.00 -8.96
CA LYS A 111 -0.41 14.92 -7.83
C LYS A 111 -0.66 16.38 -8.25
N ASP A 112 -0.46 16.69 -9.52
CA ASP A 112 -0.49 18.04 -10.07
C ASP A 112 -0.93 17.97 -11.55
N PRO A 113 -2.25 18.10 -11.83
CA PRO A 113 -2.87 17.88 -13.15
C PRO A 113 -2.35 18.78 -14.27
#